data_AF-A0A5C7W0M4-F1
#
_entry.id   AF-A0A5C7W0M4-F1
#
_cell.length_a   1.000
_cell.length_b   1.000
_cell.length_c   1.000
_cell.angle_alpha   90.00
_cell.angle_beta   90.00
_cell.angle_gamma   90.00
#
_symmetry.space_group_name_H-M   'P 1'
#
loop_
_entity.id
_entity.type
_entity.pdbx_description
1 polymer ?
#
loop_
_entity_poly.entity_id
_entity_poly.type
_entity_poly.pdbx_seq_one_letter_code
_entity_poly.pdbx_strand_id
1 'polypeptide(L)'
;MWKWIKRVAISGLVLFAVLAAVGGLWWHDLDLAGQPRADPASTVASLQFMEAPAPARGRVLAVVTSTGQLGDSSRNAGYELTELSRAYYTFVANGYEVDIASPRGGEPPVNIDADDIVAADHAFLNDPLARAKVAATLPLAEVDPSAYDAVYFVGGKGAMFDFPGDRQVARIVGEIYRSGGVVGAV
;
A
#
# COMPACT_ATOMS: atom_id res chain seq x y z
N MET A 1 63.04 -3.34 -12.61
CA MET A 1 62.20 -2.71 -11.57
C MET A 1 61.27 -1.61 -12.11
N TRP A 2 61.77 -0.53 -12.70
CA TRP A 2 60.95 0.62 -13.14
C TRP A 2 59.80 0.29 -14.11
N LYS A 3 60.00 -0.60 -15.08
CA LYS A 3 58.95 -1.04 -16.02
C LYS A 3 57.80 -1.80 -15.33
N TRP A 4 58.08 -2.50 -14.23
CA TRP A 4 57.07 -3.25 -13.47
C TRP A 4 56.23 -2.31 -12.60
N ILE A 5 56.89 -1.37 -11.90
CA ILE A 5 56.21 -0.31 -11.14
C ILE A 5 55.26 0.50 -12.03
N LYS A 6 55.70 0.86 -13.24
CA LYS A 6 54.84 1.55 -14.22
C LYS A 6 53.60 0.74 -14.61
N ARG A 7 53.73 -0.57 -14.84
CA ARG A 7 52.59 -1.44 -15.20
C ARG A 7 51.59 -1.57 -14.05
N VAL A 8 52.07 -1.72 -12.82
CA VAL A 8 51.21 -1.78 -11.63
C VAL A 8 50.48 -0.45 -11.43
N ALA A 9 51.18 0.69 -11.56
CA ALA A 9 50.56 2.02 -11.43
C ALA A 9 49.49 2.27 -12.50
N ILE A 10 49.76 1.92 -13.77
CA ILE A 10 48.78 2.04 -14.86
C ILE A 10 47.57 1.15 -14.60
N SER A 11 47.80 -0.10 -14.17
CA SER A 11 46.70 -1.04 -13.89
C SER A 11 45.83 -0.56 -12.72
N GLY A 12 46.45 0.01 -11.68
CA GLY A 12 45.73 0.63 -10.55
C GLY A 12 44.92 1.85 -10.96
N LEU A 13 45.46 2.71 -11.83
CA LEU A 13 44.74 3.88 -12.36
C LEU A 13 43.54 3.46 -13.22
N VAL A 14 43.71 2.45 -14.09
CA VAL A 14 42.63 1.90 -14.92
C VAL A 14 41.54 1.29 -14.04
N LEU A 15 41.91 0.48 -13.03
CA LEU A 15 40.96 -0.09 -12.10
C LEU A 15 40.18 1.00 -11.34
N PHE A 16 40.87 2.04 -10.86
CA PHE A 16 40.22 3.16 -10.19
C PHE A 16 39.23 3.89 -11.12
N ALA A 17 39.61 4.15 -12.37
CA ALA A 17 38.73 4.79 -13.35
C ALA A 17 37.48 3.95 -13.65
N VAL A 18 37.64 2.63 -13.77
CA VAL A 18 36.51 1.70 -13.95
C VAL A 18 35.60 1.71 -12.73
N LEU A 19 36.15 1.61 -11.52
CA LEU A 19 35.37 1.64 -10.29
C LEU A 19 34.65 2.98 -10.09
N ALA A 20 35.29 4.10 -10.43
CA ALA A 20 34.67 5.42 -10.38
C ALA A 20 33.54 5.55 -11.41
N ALA A 21 33.70 5.02 -12.63
CA ALA A 21 32.66 5.03 -13.64
C ALA A 21 31.47 4.15 -13.24
N VAL A 22 31.72 2.94 -12.73
CA VAL A 22 30.68 2.04 -12.22
C VAL A 22 29.97 2.65 -11.02
N GLY A 23 30.71 3.23 -10.07
CA GLY A 23 30.15 3.92 -8.92
C GLY A 23 29.32 5.15 -9.31
N GLY A 24 29.75 5.90 -10.32
CA GLY A 24 29.00 7.03 -10.86
C GLY A 24 27.70 6.62 -11.56
N LEU A 25 27.74 5.55 -12.37
CA LEU A 25 26.55 4.99 -12.98
C LEU A 25 25.58 4.45 -11.93
N TRP A 26 26.09 3.71 -10.94
CA TRP A 26 25.29 3.17 -9.84
C TRP A 26 24.66 4.29 -9.00
N TRP A 27 25.40 5.38 -8.74
CA TRP A 27 24.87 6.55 -8.03
C TRP A 27 23.79 7.29 -8.84
N HIS A 28 23.97 7.42 -10.15
CA HIS A 28 22.98 8.02 -11.04
C HIS A 28 21.69 7.18 -11.11
N ASP A 29 21.81 5.85 -11.18
CA ASP A 29 20.66 4.94 -11.16
C ASP A 29 19.92 4.93 -9.80
N LEU A 30 20.57 5.44 -8.75
CA LEU A 30 19.99 5.67 -7.43
C LEU A 30 19.41 7.07 -7.24
N ASP A 31 19.28 7.87 -8.30
CA ASP A 31 18.59 9.17 -8.22
C ASP A 31 17.07 8.98 -8.02
N LEU A 32 16.71 8.62 -6.80
CA LEU A 32 15.33 8.47 -6.33
C LEU A 32 14.58 9.80 -6.33
N ALA A 33 15.31 10.94 -6.31
CA ALA A 33 14.74 12.27 -6.35
C ALA A 33 14.33 12.70 -7.77
N GLY A 34 14.88 12.06 -8.81
CA GLY A 34 14.59 12.31 -10.21
C GLY A 34 13.47 11.44 -10.81
N GLN A 35 12.79 10.62 -10.01
CA GLN A 35 11.74 9.76 -10.56
C GLN A 35 10.57 10.59 -11.11
N PRO A 36 10.06 10.26 -12.31
CA PRO A 36 8.92 10.97 -12.88
C PRO A 36 7.71 10.82 -11.95
N ARG A 37 6.96 11.91 -11.80
CA ARG A 37 5.69 11.87 -11.07
C ARG A 37 4.78 10.81 -11.68
N ALA A 38 3.97 10.18 -10.84
CA ALA A 38 3.00 9.21 -11.29
C ALA A 38 2.04 9.81 -12.31
N ASP A 39 1.75 9.05 -13.36
CA ASP A 39 0.77 9.43 -14.37
C ASP A 39 -0.64 9.39 -13.75
N PRO A 40 -1.38 10.51 -13.71
CA PRO A 40 -2.75 10.52 -13.22
C PRO A 40 -3.72 9.61 -13.99
N ALA A 41 -3.37 9.25 -15.23
CA ALA A 41 -4.13 8.34 -16.08
C ALA A 41 -3.77 6.86 -15.85
N SER A 42 -2.94 6.53 -14.86
CA SER A 42 -2.59 5.15 -14.53
C SER A 42 -3.86 4.31 -14.31
N THR A 43 -3.86 3.09 -14.82
CA THR A 43 -4.94 2.10 -14.69
C THR A 43 -4.39 0.79 -14.14
N VAL A 44 -5.26 -0.14 -13.73
CA VAL A 44 -4.81 -1.49 -13.31
C VAL A 44 -3.94 -2.15 -14.38
N ALA A 45 -4.31 -1.99 -15.66
CA ALA A 45 -3.61 -2.57 -16.79
C ALA A 45 -2.20 -1.99 -17.03
N SER A 46 -1.91 -0.79 -16.51
CA SER A 46 -0.56 -0.20 -16.59
C SER A 46 0.36 -0.62 -15.45
N LEU A 47 -0.13 -1.37 -14.46
CA LEU A 47 0.67 -1.83 -13.32
C LEU A 47 1.35 -3.16 -13.68
N GLN A 48 2.66 -3.13 -13.88
CA GLN A 48 3.45 -4.31 -14.29
C GLN A 48 3.28 -5.51 -13.33
N PHE A 49 3.19 -5.25 -12.03
CA PHE A 49 3.03 -6.32 -11.04
C PHE A 49 1.63 -6.96 -11.02
N MET A 50 0.67 -6.40 -11.78
CA MET A 50 -0.70 -6.91 -11.92
C MET A 50 -0.89 -7.81 -13.16
N GLU A 51 0.11 -7.90 -14.06
CA GLU A 51 -0.02 -8.63 -15.34
C GLU A 51 -0.19 -10.15 -15.17
N ALA A 52 0.28 -10.73 -14.08
CA ALA A 52 0.21 -12.16 -13.80
C ALA A 52 -0.16 -12.42 -12.32
N PRO A 53 -1.44 -12.26 -11.93
CA PRO A 53 -1.84 -12.48 -10.54
C PRO A 53 -1.60 -13.93 -10.15
N ALA A 54 -1.18 -14.14 -8.90
CA ALA A 54 -1.01 -15.47 -8.36
C ALA A 54 -2.34 -16.26 -8.35
N PRO A 55 -2.30 -17.61 -8.32
CA PRO A 55 -3.50 -18.42 -8.17
C PRO A 55 -4.31 -18.01 -6.94
N ALA A 56 -5.64 -18.20 -6.98
CA ALA A 56 -6.52 -17.85 -5.87
C ALA A 56 -6.07 -18.48 -4.54
N ARG A 57 -5.93 -17.66 -3.50
CA ARG A 57 -5.40 -18.06 -2.18
C ARG A 57 -6.41 -17.95 -1.06
N GLY A 58 -7.38 -17.03 -1.16
CA GLY A 58 -8.27 -16.73 -0.05
C GLY A 58 -8.83 -15.32 -0.08
N ARG A 59 -9.29 -14.84 1.07
CA ARG A 59 -9.96 -13.54 1.21
C ARG A 59 -9.34 -12.70 2.33
N VAL A 60 -9.19 -11.40 2.07
CA VAL A 60 -8.70 -10.40 3.03
C VAL A 60 -9.78 -9.36 3.25
N LEU A 61 -10.03 -9.01 4.51
CA LEU A 61 -10.88 -7.88 4.88
C LEU A 61 -10.02 -6.64 5.13
N ALA A 62 -10.07 -5.65 4.24
CA ALA A 62 -9.50 -4.33 4.50
C ALA A 62 -10.50 -3.47 5.27
N VAL A 63 -10.10 -2.91 6.41
CA VAL A 63 -10.96 -2.08 7.26
C VAL A 63 -10.47 -0.64 7.26
N VAL A 64 -11.34 0.29 6.87
CA VAL A 64 -11.10 1.74 6.88
C VAL A 64 -11.99 2.43 7.89
N THR A 65 -11.58 3.61 8.35
CA THR A 65 -12.38 4.45 9.27
C THR A 65 -13.66 4.96 8.62
N SER A 66 -14.69 5.20 9.43
CA SER A 66 -15.87 5.95 9.04
C SER A 66 -15.82 7.41 9.51
N THR A 67 -14.73 7.85 10.16
CA THR A 67 -14.62 9.17 10.79
C THR A 67 -13.90 10.17 9.88
N GLY A 68 -14.62 11.23 9.51
CA GLY A 68 -14.14 12.26 8.56
C GLY A 68 -13.64 13.55 9.20
N GLN A 69 -13.73 13.68 10.53
CA GLN A 69 -13.30 14.87 11.26
C GLN A 69 -12.52 14.50 12.51
N LEU A 70 -11.54 15.32 12.86
CA LEU A 70 -10.73 15.17 14.08
C LEU A 70 -11.53 15.62 15.31
N GLY A 71 -12.24 14.71 15.98
CA GLY A 71 -13.04 15.00 17.17
C GLY A 71 -14.07 16.11 16.90
N ASP A 72 -14.14 17.11 17.78
CA ASP A 72 -15.02 18.29 17.63
C ASP A 72 -14.40 19.40 16.77
N SER A 73 -13.29 19.14 16.07
CA SER A 73 -12.63 20.15 15.23
C SER A 73 -13.13 20.11 13.78
N SER A 74 -13.00 21.23 13.07
CA SER A 74 -13.33 21.33 11.64
C SER A 74 -12.23 20.77 10.73
N ARG A 75 -11.24 20.05 11.27
CA ARG A 75 -10.14 19.51 10.47
C ARG A 75 -10.52 18.14 9.91
N ASN A 76 -10.33 17.98 8.61
CA ASN A 76 -10.59 16.72 7.92
C ASN A 76 -9.73 15.58 8.50
N ALA A 77 -10.35 14.42 8.59
CA ALA A 77 -9.74 13.13 8.87
C ALA A 77 -10.10 12.17 7.73
N GLY A 78 -10.19 10.87 8.02
CA GLY A 78 -10.42 9.83 7.03
C GLY A 78 -9.33 8.77 7.07
N TYR A 79 -9.45 7.80 6.17
CA TYR A 79 -8.40 6.81 5.93
C TYR A 79 -7.36 7.38 4.97
N GLU A 80 -6.09 6.97 5.08
CA GLU A 80 -5.08 7.34 4.09
C GLU A 80 -5.27 6.51 2.81
N LEU A 81 -5.47 7.19 1.66
CA LEU A 81 -5.67 6.52 0.38
C LEU A 81 -4.54 5.52 0.08
N THR A 82 -3.30 5.96 0.23
CA THR A 82 -2.10 5.23 -0.17
C THR A 82 -1.91 3.93 0.61
N GLU A 83 -2.34 3.90 1.87
CA GLU A 83 -2.33 2.71 2.71
C GLU A 83 -3.36 1.67 2.24
N LEU A 84 -4.54 2.11 1.80
CA LEU A 84 -5.55 1.21 1.23
C LEU A 84 -5.17 0.72 -0.16
N SER A 85 -4.88 1.63 -1.10
CA SER A 85 -4.69 1.31 -2.53
C SER A 85 -3.51 0.38 -2.76
N ARG A 86 -2.37 0.63 -2.10
CA ARG A 86 -1.15 -0.16 -2.27
C ARG A 86 -1.31 -1.55 -1.65
N ALA A 87 -1.92 -1.65 -0.47
CA ALA A 87 -2.20 -2.93 0.16
C ALA A 87 -3.23 -3.74 -0.65
N TYR A 88 -4.31 -3.11 -1.11
CA TYR A 88 -5.33 -3.73 -1.96
C TYR A 88 -4.71 -4.42 -3.17
N TYR A 89 -3.93 -3.69 -3.98
CA TYR A 89 -3.31 -4.30 -5.15
C TYR A 89 -2.23 -5.32 -4.81
N THR A 90 -1.53 -5.15 -3.70
CA THR A 90 -0.57 -6.16 -3.22
C THR A 90 -1.29 -7.48 -2.91
N PHE A 91 -2.44 -7.45 -2.24
CA PHE A 91 -3.23 -8.64 -1.95
C PHE A 91 -3.81 -9.26 -3.24
N VAL A 92 -4.38 -8.44 -4.13
CA VAL A 92 -4.96 -8.91 -5.40
C VAL A 92 -3.90 -9.54 -6.31
N ALA A 93 -2.74 -8.90 -6.46
CA ALA A 93 -1.61 -9.48 -7.22
C ALA A 93 -1.15 -10.82 -6.67
N ASN A 94 -1.31 -11.04 -5.36
CA ASN A 94 -0.98 -12.28 -4.68
C ASN A 94 -2.17 -13.27 -4.59
N GLY A 95 -3.22 -13.08 -5.37
CA GLY A 95 -4.31 -14.06 -5.51
C GLY A 95 -5.34 -14.02 -4.38
N TYR A 96 -5.38 -12.95 -3.57
CA TYR A 96 -6.43 -12.75 -2.59
C TYR A 96 -7.57 -11.91 -3.15
N GLU A 97 -8.80 -12.28 -2.82
CA GLU A 97 -9.95 -11.39 -2.96
C GLU A 97 -9.96 -10.41 -1.77
N VAL A 98 -10.17 -9.12 -2.02
CA VAL A 98 -10.19 -8.11 -0.96
C VAL A 98 -11.56 -7.48 -0.86
N ASP A 99 -12.22 -7.62 0.29
CA ASP A 99 -13.39 -6.81 0.63
C ASP A 99 -12.99 -5.59 1.46
N ILE A 100 -13.79 -4.54 1.39
CA ILE A 100 -13.55 -3.29 2.13
C ILE A 100 -14.73 -3.07 3.07
N ALA A 101 -14.41 -2.85 4.34
CA ALA A 101 -15.38 -2.62 5.41
C ALA A 101 -15.04 -1.36 6.20
N SER A 102 -16.04 -0.80 6.89
CA SER A 102 -15.85 0.30 7.83
C SER A 102 -16.83 0.19 9.00
N PRO A 103 -16.56 0.83 10.15
CA PRO A 103 -17.45 0.75 11.32
C PRO A 103 -18.92 0.99 11.00
N ARG A 104 -19.23 1.98 10.15
CA ARG A 104 -20.59 2.36 9.76
C ARG A 104 -21.05 1.84 8.40
N GLY A 105 -20.18 1.22 7.61
CA GLY A 105 -20.44 0.88 6.21
C GLY A 105 -20.64 2.13 5.32
N GLY A 106 -20.99 1.91 4.05
CA GLY A 106 -21.18 2.98 3.06
C GLY A 106 -19.86 3.58 2.58
N GLU A 107 -19.89 4.78 1.97
CA GLU A 107 -18.68 5.44 1.47
C GLU A 107 -17.91 6.13 2.63
N PRO A 108 -16.67 5.70 2.92
CA PRO A 108 -15.87 6.26 4.00
C PRO A 108 -15.15 7.55 3.55
N PRO A 109 -14.86 8.47 4.47
CA PRO A 109 -14.09 9.67 4.19
C PRO A 109 -12.63 9.33 3.90
N VAL A 110 -12.08 9.89 2.82
CA VAL A 110 -10.70 9.65 2.36
C VAL A 110 -9.82 10.87 2.60
N ASN A 111 -8.59 10.63 3.03
CA ASN A 111 -7.49 11.59 2.97
C ASN A 111 -6.58 11.24 1.78
N ILE A 112 -6.31 12.24 0.93
CA ILE A 112 -5.43 12.08 -0.24
C ILE A 112 -4.28 13.07 -0.10
N ASP A 113 -3.07 12.54 0.13
CA ASP A 113 -1.84 13.31 0.04
C ASP A 113 -1.34 13.28 -1.41
N ALA A 114 -1.49 14.42 -2.11
CA ALA A 114 -1.11 14.54 -3.51
C ALA A 114 0.41 14.45 -3.73
N ASP A 115 1.22 14.69 -2.68
CA ASP A 115 2.67 14.64 -2.77
C ASP A 115 3.22 13.20 -2.63
N ASP A 116 2.43 12.27 -2.07
CA ASP A 116 2.80 10.85 -1.90
C ASP A 116 2.18 9.93 -2.96
N ILE A 117 1.34 10.44 -3.88
CA ILE A 117 0.59 9.56 -4.79
C ILE A 117 1.50 8.89 -5.85
N VAL A 118 1.35 7.56 -6.01
CA VAL A 118 2.05 6.77 -7.04
C VAL A 118 1.08 6.20 -8.09
N ALA A 119 1.61 5.57 -9.15
CA ALA A 119 0.81 5.00 -10.24
C ALA A 119 -0.27 4.02 -9.73
N ALA A 120 0.04 3.23 -8.70
CA ALA A 120 -0.92 2.31 -8.07
C ALA A 120 -2.09 3.05 -7.42
N ASP A 121 -1.87 4.22 -6.84
CA ASP A 121 -2.91 5.00 -6.17
C ASP A 121 -3.84 5.65 -7.20
N HIS A 122 -3.28 6.19 -8.28
CA HIS A 122 -4.06 6.66 -9.43
C HIS A 122 -4.86 5.53 -10.08
N ALA A 123 -4.24 4.36 -10.28
CA ALA A 123 -4.93 3.18 -10.78
C ALA A 123 -6.09 2.76 -9.87
N PHE A 124 -5.95 2.86 -8.55
CA PHE A 124 -7.03 2.58 -7.59
C PHE A 124 -8.18 3.58 -7.72
N LEU A 125 -7.87 4.87 -7.85
CA LEU A 125 -8.88 5.91 -8.06
C LEU A 125 -9.63 5.73 -9.39
N ASN A 126 -8.95 5.19 -10.40
CA ASN A 126 -9.48 4.93 -11.74
C ASN A 126 -10.09 3.53 -11.91
N ASP A 127 -10.02 2.64 -10.92
CA ASP A 127 -10.56 1.28 -10.97
C ASP A 127 -12.03 1.25 -10.52
N PRO A 128 -13.01 1.01 -11.42
CA PRO A 128 -14.42 0.99 -11.05
C PRO A 128 -14.76 -0.11 -10.03
N LEU A 129 -14.04 -1.24 -10.02
CA LEU A 129 -14.31 -2.35 -9.11
C LEU A 129 -13.85 -2.00 -7.69
N ALA A 130 -12.61 -1.51 -7.55
CA ALA A 130 -12.10 -1.04 -6.26
C ALA A 130 -12.94 0.13 -5.72
N ARG A 131 -13.28 1.11 -6.58
CA ARG A 131 -14.13 2.25 -6.21
C ARG A 131 -15.53 1.84 -5.79
N ALA A 132 -16.12 0.82 -6.41
CA ALA A 132 -17.43 0.29 -5.99
C ALA A 132 -17.37 -0.31 -4.58
N LYS A 133 -16.29 -1.04 -4.24
CA LYS A 133 -16.09 -1.58 -2.88
C LYS A 133 -15.91 -0.47 -1.84
N VAL A 134 -15.23 0.62 -2.18
CA VAL A 134 -15.11 1.79 -1.29
C VAL A 134 -16.44 2.53 -1.16
N ALA A 135 -17.17 2.74 -2.25
CA ALA A 135 -18.46 3.45 -2.22
C ALA A 135 -19.53 2.72 -1.39
N ALA A 136 -19.38 1.40 -1.21
CA ALA A 136 -20.30 0.56 -0.47
C ALA A 136 -19.56 -0.38 0.49
N THR A 137 -18.76 0.18 1.40
CA THR A 137 -18.06 -0.65 2.39
C THR A 137 -19.05 -1.43 3.25
N LEU A 138 -18.69 -2.67 3.59
CA LEU A 138 -19.46 -3.50 4.51
C LEU A 138 -19.44 -2.87 5.92
N PRO A 139 -20.59 -2.73 6.61
CA PRO A 139 -20.58 -2.35 8.01
C PRO A 139 -19.98 -3.48 8.87
N LEU A 140 -19.09 -3.17 9.81
CA LEU A 140 -18.42 -4.19 10.63
C LEU A 140 -19.38 -5.09 11.41
N ALA A 141 -20.59 -4.62 11.70
CA ALA A 141 -21.62 -5.40 12.36
C ALA A 141 -22.15 -6.57 11.50
N GLU A 142 -22.05 -6.49 10.17
CA GLU A 142 -22.55 -7.50 9.22
C GLU A 142 -21.44 -8.41 8.69
N VAL A 143 -20.18 -8.11 9.00
CA VAL A 143 -19.03 -8.92 8.61
C VAL A 143 -19.04 -10.25 9.36
N ASP A 144 -19.01 -11.35 8.60
CA ASP A 144 -18.68 -12.69 9.08
C ASP A 144 -17.15 -12.91 9.02
N PRO A 145 -16.44 -12.92 10.17
CA PRO A 145 -14.98 -13.04 10.18
C PRO A 145 -14.50 -14.41 9.73
N SER A 146 -15.36 -15.44 9.76
CA SER A 146 -15.00 -16.79 9.30
C SER A 146 -14.81 -16.89 7.78
N ALA A 147 -15.27 -15.89 7.04
CA ALA A 147 -15.11 -15.79 5.59
C ALA A 147 -13.75 -15.23 5.15
N TYR A 148 -12.86 -14.88 6.08
CA TYR A 148 -11.59 -14.20 5.80
C TYR A 148 -10.40 -14.91 6.43
N ASP A 149 -9.31 -14.99 5.66
CA ASP A 149 -8.03 -15.53 6.14
C ASP A 149 -7.19 -14.46 6.86
N ALA A 150 -7.48 -13.18 6.59
CA ALA A 150 -6.82 -12.05 7.24
C ALA A 150 -7.70 -10.81 7.32
N VAL A 151 -7.40 -9.95 8.29
CA VAL A 151 -7.89 -8.58 8.36
C VAL A 151 -6.72 -7.61 8.34
N TYR A 152 -6.87 -6.54 7.57
CA TYR A 152 -5.91 -5.45 7.45
C TYR A 152 -6.59 -4.13 7.81
N PHE A 153 -6.12 -3.48 8.87
CA PHE A 153 -6.62 -2.16 9.28
C PHE A 153 -5.79 -1.08 8.60
N VAL A 154 -6.46 -0.27 7.78
CA VAL A 154 -5.89 0.92 7.15
C VAL A 154 -5.86 2.04 8.18
N GLY A 155 -4.76 2.79 8.20
CA GLY A 155 -4.57 3.93 9.09
C GLY A 155 -5.28 5.19 8.58
N GLY A 156 -4.66 6.32 8.86
CA GLY A 156 -5.26 7.65 8.73
C GLY A 156 -5.90 8.16 10.00
N LYS A 157 -6.00 9.48 10.09
CA LYS A 157 -6.34 10.16 11.36
C LYS A 157 -7.74 9.82 11.87
N GLY A 158 -8.64 9.38 11.00
CA GLY A 158 -10.00 8.99 11.39
C GLY A 158 -10.00 7.72 12.26
N ALA A 159 -9.11 6.76 11.97
CA ALA A 159 -9.03 5.49 12.67
C ALA A 159 -8.82 5.64 14.19
N MET A 160 -8.15 6.73 14.60
CA MET A 160 -7.94 7.06 16.02
C MET A 160 -9.23 7.30 16.81
N PHE A 161 -10.35 7.57 16.14
CA PHE A 161 -11.61 7.99 16.77
C PHE A 161 -12.69 6.91 16.78
N ASP A 162 -12.65 5.97 15.84
CA ASP A 162 -13.69 4.95 15.72
C ASP A 162 -13.20 3.51 15.72
N PHE A 163 -11.89 3.24 15.72
CA PHE A 163 -11.39 1.87 15.98
C PHE A 163 -11.24 1.58 17.48
N PRO A 164 -10.64 2.47 18.30
CA PRO A 164 -10.47 2.19 19.72
C PRO A 164 -11.82 2.04 20.44
N GLY A 165 -11.99 0.92 21.15
CA GLY A 165 -13.23 0.64 21.89
C GLY A 165 -14.40 0.16 21.04
N ASP A 166 -14.27 0.08 19.72
CA ASP A 166 -15.28 -0.53 18.87
C ASP A 166 -15.34 -2.05 19.10
N ARG A 167 -16.53 -2.54 19.46
CA ARG A 167 -16.75 -3.94 19.80
C ARG A 167 -16.70 -4.85 18.58
N GLN A 168 -17.03 -4.36 17.39
CA GLN A 168 -16.95 -5.11 16.14
C GLN A 168 -15.50 -5.27 15.70
N VAL A 169 -14.67 -4.23 15.86
CA VAL A 169 -13.21 -4.34 15.67
C VAL A 169 -12.63 -5.43 16.59
N ALA A 170 -12.93 -5.37 17.89
CA ALA A 170 -12.47 -6.39 18.83
C ALA A 170 -12.97 -7.81 18.50
N ARG A 171 -14.22 -7.94 18.03
CA ARG A 171 -14.81 -9.21 17.58
C ARG A 171 -14.06 -9.78 16.37
N ILE A 172 -13.88 -8.99 15.32
CA ILE A 172 -13.22 -9.40 14.07
C ILE A 172 -11.78 -9.82 14.34
N VAL A 173 -11.00 -8.99 15.05
CA VAL A 173 -9.63 -9.31 15.44
C VAL A 173 -9.58 -10.61 16.23
N GLY A 174 -10.44 -10.73 17.25
CA GLY A 174 -10.46 -11.89 18.12
C GLY A 174 -10.87 -13.19 17.42
N GLU A 175 -11.78 -13.14 16.45
CA GLU A 175 -12.21 -14.31 15.68
C GLU A 175 -11.17 -14.74 14.65
N ILE A 176 -10.64 -13.81 13.84
CA ILE A 176 -9.61 -14.10 12.83
C ILE A 176 -8.34 -14.63 13.51
N TYR A 177 -7.91 -14.02 14.61
CA TYR A 177 -6.73 -14.51 15.34
C TYR A 177 -6.93 -15.92 15.89
N ARG A 178 -8.13 -16.22 16.45
CA ARG A 178 -8.43 -17.56 17.00
C ARG A 178 -8.58 -18.63 15.94
N SER A 179 -8.98 -18.29 14.71
CA SER A 179 -9.00 -19.24 13.59
C SER A 179 -7.63 -19.46 12.95
N GLY A 180 -6.58 -18.79 13.43
CA GLY A 180 -5.22 -18.87 12.89
C GLY A 180 -4.96 -17.95 11.70
N GLY A 181 -5.87 -17.03 11.41
CA GLY A 181 -5.71 -16.00 10.40
C GLY A 181 -4.77 -14.86 10.83
N VAL A 182 -4.49 -13.96 9.90
CA VAL A 182 -3.53 -12.86 10.10
C VAL A 182 -4.24 -11.55 10.44
N VAL A 183 -3.71 -10.81 11.42
CA VAL A 183 -4.13 -9.45 11.74
C VAL A 183 -2.99 -8.51 11.40
N GLY A 184 -3.22 -7.57 10.48
CA GLY A 184 -2.29 -6.51 10.09
C GLY A 184 -2.88 -5.13 10.31
N ALA A 185 -2.02 -4.15 10.58
CA ALA A 185 -2.37 -2.75 10.67
C ALA A 185 -1.16 -1.89 10.23
N VAL A 186 -1.41 -0.64 9.83
CA VAL A 186 -0.39 0.35 9.46
C VAL A 186 -0.61 1.64 10.23
#